data_AF-A0A948WDD4-F1
#
_entry.id   AF-A0A948WDD4-F1
#
_cell.length_a   1.000
_cell.length_b   1.000
_cell.length_c   1.000
_cell.angle_alpha   90.00
_cell.angle_beta   90.00
_cell.angle_gamma   90.00
#
_symmetry.space_group_name_H-M   'P 1'
#
loop_
_entity.id
_entity.type
_entity.pdbx_description
1 polymer ?
#
loop_
_entity_poly.entity_id
_entity_poly.type
_entity_poly.pdbx_seq_one_letter_code
_entity_poly.pdbx_strand_id
1 'polypeptide(L)' 'MHENMKTITLDDEAYGRLKAWKRGTSDSFSSVVKRVLPSPGSLAAFLAFVERRATANRPGNEVMEAAVESRSAAKSDPWT' A
#
# COMPACT_ATOMS: atom_id res chain seq x y z
N MET A 1 -16.82 16.27 -18.64
CA MET A 1 -16.58 14.85 -18.29
C MET A 1 -17.50 14.51 -17.14
N HIS A 2 -18.53 13.68 -17.34
CA HIS A 2 -19.36 13.21 -16.24
C HIS A 2 -18.62 12.10 -15.52
N GLU A 3 -18.11 12.35 -14.31
CA GLU A 3 -17.70 11.25 -13.43
C GLU A 3 -18.95 10.39 -13.14
N ASN A 4 -18.89 9.10 -13.48
CA ASN A 4 -20.01 8.18 -13.35
C ASN A 4 -20.22 7.86 -11.85
N MET A 5 -21.02 8.68 -11.17
CA MET A 5 -21.32 8.52 -9.74
C MET A 5 -22.05 7.21 -9.47
N LYS A 6 -21.65 6.50 -8.40
CA LYS A 6 -22.26 5.24 -7.98
C LYS A 6 -22.88 5.40 -6.60
N THR A 7 -23.99 4.70 -6.40
CA THR A 7 -24.65 4.58 -5.09
C THR A 7 -24.28 3.23 -4.49
N ILE A 8 -23.85 3.24 -3.22
CA ILE A 8 -23.54 2.04 -2.44
C ILE A 8 -24.36 2.09 -1.16
N THR A 9 -24.66 0.93 -0.60
CA THR A 9 -25.25 0.80 0.74
C THR A 9 -24.15 0.69 1.78
N LEU A 10 -24.37 1.33 2.93
CA LEU A 10 -23.52 1.29 4.10
C LEU A 10 -24.42 1.05 5.32
N ASP A 11 -23.94 0.28 6.28
CA ASP A 11 -24.57 0.26 7.59
C ASP A 11 -24.31 1.59 8.34
N ASP A 12 -25.09 1.85 9.39
CA ASP A 12 -25.04 3.11 10.14
C ASP A 12 -23.68 3.34 10.80
N GLU A 13 -23.02 2.27 11.25
CA GLU A 13 -21.72 2.35 11.89
C GLU A 13 -20.64 2.74 10.87
N ALA A 14 -20.61 2.09 9.71
CA ALA A 14 -19.74 2.38 8.59
C ALA A 14 -19.96 3.79 8.06
N TYR A 15 -21.22 4.24 7.96
CA TYR A 15 -21.54 5.62 7.59
C TYR A 15 -20.98 6.62 8.62
N GLY A 16 -21.18 6.36 9.91
CA GLY A 16 -20.65 7.18 10.99
C GLY A 16 -19.13 7.30 10.96
N ARG A 17 -18.44 6.16 10.81
CA ARG A 17 -16.98 6.11 10.64
C ARG A 17 -16.54 6.91 9.42
N LEU A 18 -17.18 6.73 8.26
CA LEU A 18 -16.82 7.45 7.04
C LEU A 18 -17.05 8.97 7.16
N LYS A 19 -18.12 9.37 7.84
CA LYS A 19 -18.44 10.78 8.12
C LYS A 19 -17.41 11.45 9.03
N ALA A 20 -16.89 10.74 10.03
CA ALA A 20 -15.87 11.27 10.95
C ALA A 20 -14.55 11.63 10.25
N TRP A 21 -14.27 11.05 9.08
CA TRP A 21 -13.04 11.31 8.32
C TRP A 21 -13.14 12.52 7.37
N LYS A 22 -14.30 13.18 7.30
CA LYS A 22 -14.47 14.41 6.51
C LYS A 22 -13.78 15.57 7.23
N ARG A 23 -12.89 16.27 6.53
CA ARG A 23 -12.17 17.43 7.09
C ARG A 23 -12.96 18.74 7.03
N GLY A 24 -14.10 18.74 6.34
CA GLY A 24 -14.98 19.89 6.18
C GLY A 24 -16.24 19.54 5.40
N THR A 25 -17.18 20.47 5.35
CA THR A 25 -18.49 20.30 4.70
C THR A 25 -18.42 20.13 3.18
N SER A 26 -17.36 20.63 2.55
CA SER A 26 -17.12 20.50 1.10
C SER A 26 -16.41 19.19 0.71
N ASP A 27 -15.92 18.40 1.67
CA ASP A 27 -15.23 17.13 1.36
C ASP A 27 -16.27 16.11 0.86
N SER A 28 -15.98 15.43 -0.24
CA SER A 28 -16.87 14.38 -0.77
C SER A 28 -16.53 13.03 -0.13
N PHE A 29 -17.51 12.13 -0.04
CA PHE A 29 -17.21 10.77 0.43
C PHE A 29 -16.24 10.05 -0.52
N SER A 30 -16.32 10.29 -1.82
CA SER A 30 -15.36 9.78 -2.80
C SER A 30 -13.93 10.26 -2.53
N SER A 31 -13.75 11.51 -2.11
CA SER A 31 -12.45 12.08 -1.75
C SER A 31 -11.88 11.43 -0.49
N VAL A 32 -12.73 11.19 0.51
CA VAL A 32 -12.34 10.45 1.73
C VAL A 32 -11.92 9.03 1.38
N VAL A 33 -12.72 8.32 0.57
CA VAL A 33 -12.43 6.96 0.12
C VAL A 33 -11.09 6.90 -0.60
N LYS A 34 -10.83 7.78 -1.58
CA LYS A 34 -9.56 7.82 -2.33
C LYS A 34 -8.35 8.12 -1.45
N ARG A 35 -8.54 8.85 -0.34
CA ARG A 35 -7.48 9.20 0.62
C ARG A 35 -7.14 8.04 1.56
N VAL A 36 -8.15 7.28 1.97
CA VAL A 36 -7.99 6.17 2.92
C VAL A 36 -7.63 4.86 2.24
N LEU A 37 -8.23 4.61 1.07
CA LEU A 37 -7.99 3.43 0.26
C LEU A 37 -7.01 3.78 -0.86
N PRO A 38 -5.72 3.45 -0.72
CA PRO A 38 -4.76 3.71 -1.77
C PRO A 38 -5.14 2.93 -3.03
N SER A 39 -4.83 3.52 -4.20
CA SER A 39 -5.01 2.80 -5.46
C SER A 39 -4.22 1.49 -5.40
N PRO A 40 -4.84 0.35 -5.74
CA PRO A 40 -4.11 -0.90 -5.92
C PRO A 40 -2.94 -0.68 -6.87
N GLY A 41 -1.76 -1.21 -6.51
CA GLY A 41 -0.53 -1.04 -7.30
C GLY A 41 0.18 0.31 -7.13
N SER A 42 -0.30 1.21 -6.26
CA SER A 42 0.46 2.42 -5.91
C SER A 42 1.68 2.08 -5.02
N LEU A 43 2.73 2.90 -5.09
CA LEU A 43 3.92 2.75 -4.24
C LEU A 43 3.55 2.74 -2.75
N ALA A 44 2.59 3.54 -2.32
CA ALA A 44 2.09 3.54 -0.94
C ALA A 44 1.43 2.20 -0.55
N ALA A 45 0.64 1.60 -1.44
CA ALA A 45 0.06 0.27 -1.22
C ALA A 45 1.15 -0.82 -1.17
N PHE A 46 2.21 -0.68 -1.98
CA PHE A 46 3.37 -1.57 -1.94
C PHE A 46 4.16 -1.43 -0.63
N LEU A 47 4.44 -0.21 -0.17
CA LEU A 47 5.12 0.02 1.12
C LEU A 47 4.32 -0.56 2.29
N ALA A 48 3.01 -0.30 2.35
CA ALA A 48 2.13 -0.88 3.37
C ALA A 48 2.12 -2.42 3.32
N PHE A 49 2.23 -3.02 2.13
CA PHE A 49 2.37 -4.47 1.97
C PHE A 49 3.71 -4.99 2.51
N VAL A 50 4.82 -4.32 2.16
CA VAL A 50 6.17 -4.69 2.61
C VAL A 50 6.27 -4.61 4.14
N GLU A 51 5.78 -3.52 4.74
CA GLU A 51 5.74 -3.31 6.19
C GLU A 51 4.92 -4.41 6.89
N ARG A 52 3.68 -4.66 6.44
CA ARG A 52 2.80 -5.65 7.07
C ARG A 52 3.31 -7.08 6.96
N ARG A 53 3.99 -7.40 5.87
CA ARG A 53 4.39 -8.78 5.57
C ARG A 53 5.78 -9.12 6.08
N ALA A 54 6.45 -8.16 6.73
CA ALA A 54 7.79 -8.26 7.34
C ALA A 54 8.72 -9.12 6.49
N THR A 55 8.72 -8.88 5.17
CA THR A 55 9.35 -9.78 4.20
C THR A 55 10.83 -9.92 4.41
N ALA A 56 11.48 -8.97 5.09
CA ALA A 56 12.88 -9.02 5.50
C ALA A 56 13.19 -10.19 6.46
N ASN A 57 12.25 -10.58 7.33
CA ASN A 57 12.48 -11.57 8.38
C ASN A 57 12.03 -12.98 7.99
N ARG A 58 11.93 -13.28 6.69
CA ARG A 58 11.49 -14.61 6.27
C ARG A 58 12.65 -15.61 6.35
N PRO A 59 12.44 -16.82 6.91
CA PRO A 59 13.48 -17.83 7.03
C PRO A 59 14.16 -18.21 5.70
N GLY A 60 13.45 -18.08 4.58
CA GLY A 60 14.00 -18.37 3.25
C GLY A 60 14.95 -17.29 2.70
N ASN A 61 15.01 -16.10 3.32
CA ASN A 61 15.87 -15.02 2.83
C ASN A 61 17.35 -15.33 3.06
N GLU A 62 17.69 -15.91 4.21
CA GLU A 62 19.08 -16.29 4.52
C GLU A 62 19.62 -17.32 3.50
N VAL A 63 18.77 -18.27 3.10
CA VAL A 63 19.11 -19.27 2.07
C VAL A 63 19.31 -18.61 0.70
N MET A 64 18.46 -17.65 0.35
CA MET A 64 18.58 -16.89 -0.88
C MET A 64 19.84 -16.02 -0.90
N GLU A 65 20.12 -15.30 0.19
CA GLU A 65 21.33 -14.49 0.34
C GLU A 65 22.59 -15.36 0.25
N ALA A 66 22.65 -16.47 0.98
CA ALA A 66 23.78 -17.40 0.91
C ALA A 66 23.99 -17.98 -0.51
N ALA A 67 22.91 -18.27 -1.24
CA ALA A 67 22.98 -18.73 -2.63
C ALA A 67 23.47 -17.64 -3.61
N VAL A 68 23.16 -16.37 -3.37
CA VAL A 68 23.65 -15.24 -4.18
C VAL A 68 25.12 -14.93 -3.87
N GLU A 69 25.49 -14.91 -2.59
CA GLU A 69 26.86 -14.68 -2.16
C GLU A 69 27.81 -15.77 -2.65
N SER A 70 27.41 -17.04 -2.53
CA SER A 70 28.23 -18.18 -3.00
C SER A 70 28.45 -18.20 -4.52
N ARG A 71 27.62 -17.52 -5.31
CA ARG A 71 27.78 -17.38 -6.77
C ARG A 71 28.69 -16.22 -7.18
N SER A 72 29.01 -15.28 -6.29
CA SER A 72 29.80 -14.10 -6.64
C SER A 72 31.30 -14.34 -6.48
N ALA A 73 31.98 -14.72 -7.57
CA ALA A 73 33.45 -14.78 -7.59
C ALA A 73 34.12 -13.39 -7.74
N ALA A 74 33.38 -12.34 -8.10
CA ALA A 74 33.87 -10.98 -8.16
C ALA A 74 32.70 -9.99 -8.12
N LYS A 75 32.40 -9.43 -6.94
CA LYS A 75 31.57 -8.21 -6.87
C LYS A 75 32.47 -7.03 -7.21
N SER A 76 32.55 -6.69 -8.49
CA SER A 76 33.06 -5.38 -8.89
C SER A 76 32.03 -4.35 -8.44
N ASP A 77 32.44 -3.36 -7.65
CA ASP A 77 31.61 -2.20 -7.34
C ASP A 77 31.49 -1.35 -8.63
N PRO A 78 30.29 -1.15 -9.19
CA PRO A 78 30.11 -0.31 -10.36
C PRO A 78 30.12 1.20 -10.04
N TRP A 79 30.33 1.60 -8.77
CA TRP A 79 30.29 2.99 -8.30
C TRP A 79 31.60 3.52 -7.71
N THR A 80 32.70 2.76 -7.78
CA THR A 80 34.07 3.27 -7.60
C THR A 80 34.67 3.77 -8.90
#